data_AF-A0ABD1AS42-F1
#
_entry.id   AF-A0ABD1AS42-F1
#
_cell.length_a   1.000
_cell.length_b   1.000
_cell.length_c   1.000
_cell.angle_alpha   90.00
_cell.angle_beta   90.00
_cell.angle_gamma   90.00
#
_symmetry.space_group_name_H-M   'P 1'
#
loop_
_entity.id
_entity.type
_entity.pdbx_description
1 polymer ?
#
loop_
_entity_poly.entity_id
_entity_poly.type
_entity_poly.pdbx_seq_one_letter_code
_entity_poly.pdbx_strand_id
1 'polypeptide(L)'
;MDPLPNAASCRLLCPQERFVKDIYRKVITVSGKIFHVVSSPYWIPDAVHENSHHLQFVEEGGKSCYSCSRKILEKAYYYCSHCCEDYHKECVESPSLFQSSSQPKHPLQLVWFPGYYNT
;
A
#
# COMPACT_ATOMS: atom_id res chain seq x y z
N MET A 1 -31.57 15.64 -17.74
CA MET A 1 -30.16 15.19 -17.62
C MET A 1 -29.68 15.72 -16.30
N ASP A 2 -29.91 14.95 -15.23
CA ASP A 2 -29.43 15.30 -13.90
C ASP A 2 -27.90 15.15 -13.85
N PRO A 3 -27.15 16.08 -13.21
CA PRO A 3 -25.72 15.90 -13.01
C PRO A 3 -25.49 14.72 -12.07
N LEU A 4 -24.62 13.78 -12.46
CA LEU A 4 -24.22 12.66 -11.62
C LEU A 4 -23.76 13.17 -10.24
N PRO A 5 -24.13 12.49 -9.14
CA PRO A 5 -23.71 12.88 -7.80
C PRO A 5 -22.19 12.74 -7.72
N ASN A 6 -21.53 13.88 -7.49
CA ASN A 6 -20.23 14.06 -6.84
C ASN A 6 -19.46 12.75 -6.64
N ALA A 7 -18.64 12.36 -7.63
CA ALA A 7 -17.70 11.27 -7.48
C ALA A 7 -16.77 11.67 -6.32
N ALA A 8 -17.01 11.09 -5.14
CA ALA A 8 -16.20 11.35 -3.97
C ALA A 8 -14.75 11.09 -4.34
N SER A 9 -13.95 12.16 -4.39
CA SER A 9 -12.51 12.07 -4.61
C SER A 9 -11.93 11.07 -3.60
N CYS A 10 -11.09 10.15 -4.06
CA CYS A 10 -10.50 9.09 -3.26
C CYS A 10 -8.99 9.30 -3.19
N ARG A 11 -8.43 9.16 -1.99
CA ARG A 11 -6.98 9.24 -1.74
C ARG A 11 -6.36 7.87 -1.61
N LEU A 12 -5.14 7.74 -2.12
CA LEU A 12 -4.32 6.55 -1.90
C LEU A 12 -3.66 6.60 -0.52
N LEU A 13 -3.62 5.46 0.17
CA LEU A 13 -2.88 5.29 1.41
C LEU A 13 -1.46 4.80 1.10
N CYS A 14 -0.45 5.42 1.71
CA CYS A 14 0.91 4.89 1.59
C CYS A 14 1.02 3.50 2.23
N PRO A 15 1.87 2.61 1.71
CA PRO A 15 2.03 1.25 2.24
C PRO A 15 2.38 1.21 3.73
N GLN A 16 3.18 2.16 4.22
CA GLN A 16 3.53 2.25 5.63
C GLN A 16 2.33 2.61 6.52
N GLU A 17 1.49 3.56 6.10
CA GLU A 17 0.27 3.92 6.83
C GLU A 17 -0.70 2.72 6.88
N ARG A 18 -0.85 1.99 5.77
CA ARG A 18 -1.65 0.76 5.74
C ARG A 18 -1.14 -0.27 6.74
N PHE A 19 0.17 -0.49 6.79
CA PHE A 19 0.78 -1.37 7.76
C PHE A 19 0.51 -0.92 9.20
N VAL A 20 0.76 0.34 9.54
CA VAL A 20 0.55 0.87 10.90
C VAL A 20 -0.91 0.73 11.35
N LYS A 21 -1.89 0.90 10.45
CA LYS A 21 -3.32 0.69 10.74
C LYS A 21 -3.67 -0.76 11.05
N ASP A 22 -2.91 -1.70 10.51
CA ASP A 22 -3.17 -3.13 10.59
C ASP A 22 -2.22 -3.91 11.52
N ILE A 23 -1.13 -3.30 11.99
CA ILE A 23 -0.03 -3.97 12.72
C ILE A 23 -0.53 -4.78 13.93
N TYR A 24 -1.53 -4.26 14.65
CA TYR A 24 -2.08 -4.90 15.84
C TYR A 24 -3.30 -5.80 15.58
N ARG A 25 -3.69 -5.98 14.31
CA ARG A 25 -4.92 -6.72 13.97
C ARG A 25 -4.69 -8.22 13.92
N LYS A 26 -4.12 -8.69 12.80
CA LYS A 26 -3.98 -10.12 12.51
C LYS A 26 -2.58 -10.42 12.02
N VAL A 27 -1.99 -11.47 12.57
CA VAL A 27 -0.73 -12.04 12.11
C VAL A 27 -0.92 -13.46 11.59
N ILE A 28 -0.08 -13.87 10.66
CA ILE A 28 0.02 -15.26 10.20
C ILE A 28 1.45 -15.76 10.38
N THR A 29 1.61 -17.06 10.60
CA THR A 29 2.92 -17.70 10.67
C THR A 29 3.13 -18.56 9.43
N VAL A 30 4.19 -18.31 8.68
CA VAL A 30 4.58 -19.11 7.50
C VAL A 30 6.02 -19.53 7.67
N SER A 31 6.27 -20.85 7.72
CA SER A 31 7.61 -21.42 7.91
C SER A 31 8.37 -20.84 9.11
N GLY A 32 7.66 -20.66 10.25
CA GLY A 32 8.22 -20.11 11.49
C GLY A 32 8.43 -18.60 11.51
N LYS A 33 8.09 -17.89 10.42
CA LYS A 33 8.17 -16.41 10.34
C LYS A 33 6.79 -15.79 10.55
N ILE A 34 6.75 -14.71 11.32
CA ILE A 34 5.53 -13.93 11.59
C ILE A 34 5.37 -12.87 10.50
N PHE A 35 4.16 -12.74 9.97
CA PHE A 35 3.77 -11.71 9.01
C PHE A 35 2.50 -11.01 9.49
N HIS A 36 2.42 -9.71 9.29
CA HIS A 36 1.22 -8.93 9.59
C HIS A 36 0.30 -8.91 8.38
N VAL A 37 -0.98 -9.24 8.57
CA VAL A 37 -1.96 -9.22 7.50
C VAL A 37 -2.35 -7.78 7.21
N VAL A 38 -2.17 -7.34 5.97
CA VAL A 38 -2.65 -6.03 5.51
C VAL A 38 -4.09 -6.21 5.03
N SER A 39 -5.03 -5.62 5.76
CA SER A 39 -6.46 -5.71 5.51
C SER A 39 -7.04 -4.40 4.98
N SER A 40 -6.46 -3.26 5.37
CA SER A 40 -6.88 -1.93 4.92
C SER A 40 -6.77 -1.78 3.39
N PRO A 41 -7.81 -1.22 2.74
CA PRO A 41 -7.74 -0.92 1.32
C PRO A 41 -6.59 0.06 1.03
N TYR A 42 -6.15 0.11 -0.22
CA TYR A 42 -5.13 1.07 -0.66
C TYR A 42 -5.69 2.48 -0.89
N TRP A 43 -6.99 2.71 -0.68
CA TRP A 43 -7.64 3.99 -0.85
C TRP A 43 -8.67 4.28 0.24
N ILE A 44 -8.95 5.57 0.48
CA ILE A 44 -10.01 6.06 1.37
C ILE A 44 -10.77 7.23 0.73
N PRO A 45 -12.06 7.45 1.08
CA PRO A 45 -12.80 8.62 0.62
C PRO A 45 -12.24 9.93 1.22
N ASP A 46 -12.20 11.01 0.44
CA ASP A 46 -11.65 12.32 0.84
C ASP A 46 -12.37 12.99 2.01
N ALA A 47 -13.59 12.57 2.35
CA ALA A 47 -14.35 13.12 3.46
C ALA A 47 -13.76 12.78 4.85
N VAL A 48 -12.72 11.94 4.92
CA VAL A 48 -12.04 11.55 6.17
C VAL A 48 -10.74 12.36 6.29
N HIS A 49 -10.76 13.44 7.08
CA HIS A 49 -9.55 14.24 7.39
C HIS A 49 -9.19 14.18 8.87
N GLU A 50 -8.01 13.65 9.16
CA GLU A 50 -6.93 14.28 9.94
C GLU A 50 -5.71 13.32 9.89
N ASN A 51 -4.53 13.80 9.45
CA ASN A 51 -3.23 13.10 9.49
C ASN A 51 -2.99 11.89 8.55
N SER A 52 -3.52 11.88 7.32
CA SER A 52 -3.18 10.83 6.33
C SER A 52 -1.81 11.09 5.69
N HIS A 53 -1.11 10.03 5.28
CA HIS A 53 0.16 10.11 4.59
C HIS A 53 -0.07 10.44 3.11
N HIS A 54 0.11 11.71 2.73
CA HIS A 54 -0.14 12.15 1.36
C HIS A 54 0.90 11.58 0.40
N LEU A 55 0.44 10.80 -0.58
CA LEU A 55 1.26 10.31 -1.69
C LEU A 55 1.24 11.31 -2.85
N GLN A 56 2.41 11.66 -3.35
CA GLN A 56 2.61 12.50 -4.51
C GLN A 56 3.16 11.66 -5.65
N PHE A 57 2.61 11.82 -6.85
CA PHE A 57 3.16 11.17 -8.03
C PHE A 57 4.35 12.01 -8.53
N VAL A 58 5.51 11.38 -8.63
CA VAL A 58 6.77 12.04 -9.02
C VAL A 58 7.31 11.36 -10.26
N GLU A 59 7.73 12.14 -11.25
CA GLU A 59 8.32 11.66 -12.50
C GLU A 59 9.86 11.77 -12.48
N GLU A 60 10.51 10.97 -11.65
CA GLU A 60 11.98 10.85 -11.61
C GLU A 60 12.39 9.36 -11.57
N GLY A 61 13.62 9.03 -11.97
CA GLY A 61 14.12 7.64 -11.98
C GLY A 61 15.22 7.40 -10.94
N GLY A 62 15.49 6.12 -10.63
CA GLY A 62 16.69 5.71 -9.88
C GLY A 62 16.54 5.63 -8.35
N LYS A 63 15.31 5.56 -7.84
CA LYS A 63 15.01 5.39 -6.41
C LYS A 63 14.85 3.91 -6.01
N SER A 64 14.70 3.64 -4.72
CA SER A 64 14.43 2.30 -4.18
C SER A 64 13.07 2.29 -3.49
N CYS A 65 12.23 1.29 -3.78
CA CYS A 65 10.92 1.17 -3.18
C CYS A 65 11.03 0.61 -1.75
N TYR A 66 10.48 1.33 -0.78
CA TYR A 66 10.49 0.91 0.63
C TYR A 66 9.72 -0.40 0.86
N SER A 67 8.60 -0.60 0.16
CA SER A 67 7.74 -1.79 0.37
C SER A 67 8.34 -3.11 -0.08
N CYS A 68 9.01 -3.13 -1.23
CA CYS A 68 9.53 -4.37 -1.83
C CYS A 68 11.05 -4.44 -1.86
N SER A 69 11.74 -3.38 -1.41
CA SER A 69 13.19 -3.23 -1.40
C SER A 69 13.85 -3.37 -2.79
N ARG A 70 13.09 -3.24 -3.88
CA ARG A 70 13.59 -3.25 -5.26
C ARG A 70 13.74 -1.84 -5.80
N LYS A 71 14.66 -1.66 -6.74
CA LYS A 71 14.83 -0.40 -7.47
C LYS A 71 13.57 -0.04 -8.25
N ILE A 72 13.25 1.25 -8.27
CA ILE A 72 12.24 1.85 -9.13
C ILE A 72 12.94 2.17 -10.45
N LEU A 73 12.63 1.37 -11.47
CA LEU A 73 13.20 1.52 -12.82
C LEU A 73 12.30 2.38 -13.71
N GLU A 74 11.02 2.44 -13.35
CA GLU A 74 10.03 3.31 -13.95
C GLU A 74 10.46 4.77 -13.76
N LYS A 75 10.06 5.61 -14.71
CA LYS A 75 10.25 7.07 -14.61
C LYS A 75 9.24 7.73 -13.69
N ALA A 76 8.35 6.96 -13.06
CA ALA A 76 7.34 7.50 -12.18
C ALA A 76 7.07 6.60 -10.98
N TYR A 77 6.90 7.22 -9.82
CA TYR A 77 6.68 6.57 -8.54
C TYR A 77 5.80 7.43 -7.64
N TYR A 78 5.38 6.85 -6.51
CA TYR A 78 4.75 7.61 -5.45
C TYR A 78 5.75 7.93 -4.35
N TYR A 79 5.83 9.20 -3.98
CA TYR A 79 6.58 9.68 -2.82
C TYR A 79 5.62 10.00 -1.68
N CYS A 80 5.91 9.48 -0.48
CA CYS A 80 5.20 9.86 0.73
C CYS A 80 5.99 10.93 1.49
N SER A 81 5.47 12.16 1.57
CA SER A 81 6.14 13.25 2.28
C SER A 81 6.22 13.05 3.80
N HIS A 82 5.33 12.23 4.37
CA HIS A 82 5.32 11.94 5.81
C HIS A 82 6.35 10.86 6.19
N CYS A 83 6.50 9.83 5.37
CA CYS A 83 7.49 8.77 5.59
C CYS A 83 8.87 9.14 5.05
N CYS A 84 8.94 10.09 4.10
CA CYS A 84 10.12 10.34 3.28
C CYS A 84 10.55 9.11 2.48
N GLU A 85 9.57 8.33 1.98
CA GLU A 85 9.80 7.04 1.32
C GLU A 85 9.22 7.01 -0.09
N ASP A 86 9.90 6.29 -0.97
CA ASP A 86 9.52 6.07 -2.37
C ASP A 86 8.82 4.71 -2.53
N TYR A 87 7.81 4.64 -3.39
CA TYR A 87 7.04 3.44 -3.65
C TYR A 87 6.76 3.27 -5.14
N HIS A 88 6.91 2.03 -5.64
CA HIS A 88 6.33 1.68 -6.93
C HIS A 88 4.82 1.92 -6.94
N LYS A 89 4.28 2.27 -8.10
CA LYS A 89 2.84 2.43 -8.29
C LYS A 89 2.08 1.17 -7.87
N GLU A 90 2.52 0.01 -8.34
CA GLU A 90 1.91 -1.27 -8.01
C GLU A 90 2.05 -1.66 -6.54
N CYS A 91 3.08 -1.17 -5.84
CA CYS A 91 3.25 -1.41 -4.41
C CYS A 91 2.24 -0.59 -3.59
N VAL A 92 1.90 0.63 -4.04
CA VAL A 92 0.84 1.44 -3.43
C VAL A 92 -0.53 0.82 -3.69
N GLU A 93 -0.82 0.52 -4.95
CA GLU A 93 -2.14 0.08 -5.42
C GLU A 93 -2.41 -1.42 -5.17
N SER A 94 -1.50 -2.13 -4.50
CA SER A 94 -1.66 -3.55 -4.19
C SER A 94 -2.91 -3.82 -3.35
N PRO A 95 -3.88 -4.62 -3.81
CA PRO A 95 -5.07 -4.95 -3.05
C PRO A 95 -4.72 -5.84 -1.86
N SER A 96 -5.49 -5.73 -0.78
CA SER A 96 -5.33 -6.58 0.41
C SER A 96 -5.54 -8.06 0.09
N LEU A 97 -6.47 -8.35 -0.81
CA LEU A 97 -6.75 -9.69 -1.33
C LEU A 97 -6.72 -9.61 -2.85
N PHE A 98 -5.94 -10.47 -3.48
CA PHE A 98 -5.87 -10.60 -4.92
C PHE A 98 -6.43 -11.95 -5.36
N GLN A 99 -7.50 -11.93 -6.16
CA GLN A 99 -8.07 -13.12 -6.77
C GLN A 99 -7.54 -13.25 -8.19
N SER A 100 -6.65 -14.22 -8.41
CA SER A 100 -6.20 -14.56 -9.76
C SER A 100 -7.30 -15.27 -10.53
N SER A 101 -7.48 -14.91 -11.81
CA SER A 101 -8.37 -15.63 -12.73
C SER A 101 -7.96 -17.10 -12.92
N SER A 102 -6.68 -17.42 -12.78
CA SER A 102 -6.15 -18.79 -12.89
C SER A 102 -6.35 -19.65 -11.64
N GLN A 103 -6.58 -19.04 -10.47
CA GLN A 103 -6.75 -19.74 -9.20
C GLN A 103 -7.80 -19.05 -8.30
N PRO A 104 -9.08 -18.99 -8.73
CA PRO A 104 -10.11 -18.22 -8.01
C PRO A 104 -10.44 -18.76 -6.61
N LYS A 105 -10.12 -20.03 -6.33
CA LYS A 105 -10.35 -20.67 -5.02
C LYS A 105 -9.33 -20.28 -3.95
N HIS A 106 -8.18 -19.73 -4.34
CA HIS A 106 -7.06 -19.46 -3.44
C HIS A 106 -6.59 -18.01 -3.62
N PRO A 107 -7.31 -17.04 -3.01
CA PRO A 107 -6.90 -15.64 -3.08
C PRO A 107 -5.52 -15.45 -2.41
N LEU A 108 -4.69 -14.59 -3.01
CA LEU A 108 -3.43 -14.17 -2.43
C LEU A 108 -3.70 -13.07 -1.41
N GLN A 109 -3.21 -13.25 -0.19
CA GLN A 109 -3.30 -12.27 0.90
C GLN A 109 -2.05 -11.40 0.92
N LEU A 110 -2.24 -10.09 0.86
CA LEU A 110 -1.16 -9.14 1.09
C LEU A 110 -0.75 -9.22 2.56
N VAL A 111 0.56 -9.39 2.77
CA VAL A 111 1.15 -9.43 4.11
C VAL A 111 2.37 -8.53 4.15
N TRP A 112 2.58 -7.94 5.30
CA TRP A 112 3.77 -7.19 5.61
C TRP A 112 4.74 -8.08 6.39
N PHE A 113 5.96 -8.18 5.87
CA PHE A 113 7.03 -8.89 6.55
C PHE A 113 7.84 -7.89 7.40
N PRO A 114 7.94 -8.08 8.72
CA PRO A 114 8.74 -7.25 9.62
C PRO A 114 10.24 -7.44 9.45
N GLY A 115 10.74 -7.54 8.20
CA GLY A 115 12.15 -7.79 7.90
C GLY A 115 13.07 -7.02 8.84
N TYR A 116 13.98 -7.76 9.49
CA TYR A 116 14.80 -7.34 10.63
C TYR A 116 15.19 -5.86 10.59
N TYR A 117 14.52 -5.04 11.42
CA TYR A 117 15.14 -3.82 11.90
C TYR A 117 16.22 -4.24 12.89
N ASN A 118 17.48 -4.28 12.44
CA ASN A 118 18.56 -4.05 13.39
C ASN A 118 18.44 -2.59 13.81
N THR A 119 18.10 -2.39 15.07
CA THR A 119 18.35 -1.12 15.78
C THR A 119 19.85 -0.91 15.92
#